data_AF-A0A9W7YJX0-F1
#
_entry.id   AF-A0A9W7YJX0-F1
#
_cell.length_a   1.000
_cell.length_b   1.000
_cell.length_c   1.000
_cell.angle_alpha   90.00
_cell.angle_beta   90.00
_cell.angle_gamma   90.00
#
_symmetry.space_group_name_H-M   'P 1'
#
loop_
_entity.id
_entity.type
_entity.pdbx_description
1 polymer ?
#
loop_
_entity_poly.entity_id
_entity_poly.type
_entity_poly.pdbx_seq_one_letter_code
_entity_poly.pdbx_strand_id
1 'polypeptide(L)'
;MFKVTGLVMNYAPIGIGFSIAATVGKNGLGVLVSLGKLVGVLYGTLAIFIIVVFVPIMLISRVPVKKFFLTTWQPFLLAFTTASSESALPKAMECLEHKMGIPKKIVGFVIPTGYSFNLDGT
;
A
#
# COMPACT_ATOMS: atom_id res chain seq x y z
N MET A 1 0.87 8.89 21.16
CA MET A 1 0.14 7.84 20.43
C MET A 1 1.11 6.89 19.71
N PHE A 2 1.92 7.34 18.74
CA PHE A 2 2.86 6.48 17.98
C PHE A 2 3.82 5.61 18.81
N LYS A 3 4.40 6.13 19.91
CA LYS A 3 5.24 5.33 20.83
C LYS A 3 4.49 4.17 21.49
N VAL A 4 3.20 4.38 21.81
CA VAL A 4 2.34 3.35 22.42
C VAL A 4 1.95 2.32 21.37
N THR A 5 1.58 2.75 20.16
CA THR A 5 1.31 1.85 19.04
C THR A 5 2.52 0.96 18.71
N GLY A 6 3.72 1.54 18.69
CA GLY A 6 4.97 0.78 18.47
C GLY A 6 5.22 -0.27 19.56
N LEU A 7 4.93 0.06 20.82
CA LEU A 7 5.01 -0.91 21.91
C LEU A 7 4.01 -2.05 21.71
N VAL A 8 2.75 -1.75 21.35
CA VAL A 8 1.73 -2.77 21.04
C VAL A 8 2.16 -3.63 19.85
N MET A 9 2.68 -3.04 18.77
CA MET A 9 3.16 -3.75 17.58
C MET A 9 4.29 -4.74 17.92
N ASN A 10 5.19 -4.41 18.86
CA ASN A 10 6.25 -5.33 19.28
C ASN A 10 5.71 -6.57 20.02
N TYR A 11 4.60 -6.44 20.76
CA TYR A 11 3.93 -7.56 21.42
C TYR A 11 2.89 -8.28 20.54
N ALA A 12 2.48 -7.65 19.44
CA ALA A 12 1.48 -8.19 18.52
C ALA A 12 1.78 -9.61 18.01
N PRO A 13 3.02 -10.02 17.69
CA PRO A 13 3.31 -11.37 17.22
C PRO A 13 2.85 -12.46 18.20
N ILE A 14 3.04 -12.22 19.51
CA ILE A 14 2.64 -13.15 20.57
C ILE A 14 1.11 -13.22 20.65
N GLY A 15 0.44 -12.06 20.68
CA GLY A 15 -1.02 -11.98 20.77
C GLY A 15 -1.72 -12.58 19.55
N ILE A 16 -1.20 -12.31 18.35
CA ILE A 16 -1.71 -12.89 17.09
C ILE A 16 -1.50 -14.40 17.08
N GLY A 17 -0.33 -14.90 17.52
CA GLY A 17 -0.05 -16.32 17.62
C GLY A 17 -1.09 -17.07 18.47
N PHE A 18 -1.38 -16.57 19.67
CA PHE A 18 -2.41 -17.15 20.53
C PHE A 18 -3.82 -17.00 19.94
N SER A 19 -4.13 -15.87 19.31
CA SER A 19 -5.45 -15.63 18.69
C SER A 19 -5.73 -16.59 17.53
N ILE A 20 -4.72 -16.82 16.67
CA ILE A 20 -4.81 -17.78 15.57
C ILE A 20 -4.94 -19.20 16.14
N ALA A 21 -4.10 -19.57 17.11
CA ALA A 21 -4.16 -20.89 17.74
C ALA A 21 -5.52 -21.18 18.38
N ALA A 22 -6.08 -20.23 19.13
CA ALA A 22 -7.40 -20.37 19.74
C ALA A 22 -8.52 -20.46 18.69
N THR A 23 -8.45 -19.65 17.63
CA THR A 23 -9.46 -19.64 16.56
C THR A 23 -9.44 -20.94 15.77
N VAL A 24 -8.25 -21.43 15.40
CA VAL A 24 -8.06 -22.69 14.67
C VAL A 24 -8.40 -23.89 15.57
N GLY A 25 -8.03 -23.85 16.85
CA GLY A 25 -8.36 -24.90 17.81
C GLY A 25 -9.88 -25.06 18.02
N LYS A 26 -10.62 -23.95 18.01
CA LYS A 26 -12.09 -23.96 18.20
C LYS A 26 -12.86 -24.27 16.91
N ASN A 27 -12.47 -23.67 15.80
CA ASN A 27 -13.26 -23.68 14.55
C ASN A 27 -12.64 -24.57 13.45
N GLY A 28 -11.51 -25.21 13.74
CA GLY A 28 -10.76 -26.04 12.80
C GLY A 28 -9.98 -25.25 11.75
N LEU A 29 -9.28 -25.99 10.88
CA LEU A 29 -8.46 -25.43 9.80
C LEU A 29 -9.28 -24.72 8.71
N GLY A 30 -10.59 -24.95 8.63
CA GLY A 30 -11.47 -24.31 7.65
C GLY A 30 -11.47 -22.78 7.73
N VAL A 31 -11.19 -22.21 8.91
CA VAL A 31 -11.08 -20.74 9.08
C VAL A 31 -9.94 -20.15 8.25
N LEU A 32 -8.81 -20.87 8.11
CA LEU A 32 -7.68 -20.41 7.29
C LEU A 32 -8.08 -20.26 5.82
N VAL A 33 -8.95 -21.13 5.31
CA VAL A 33 -9.48 -21.02 3.95
C VAL A 33 -10.34 -19.77 3.80
N SER A 34 -11.22 -19.49 4.76
CA SER A 34 -12.05 -18.28 4.73
C SER A 34 -11.21 -17.00 4.82
N LEU A 35 -10.19 -16.97 5.68
CA LEU A 35 -9.24 -15.85 5.76
C LEU A 35 -8.44 -15.71 4.47
N GLY A 36 -7.97 -16.82 3.89
CA GLY A 36 -7.28 -16.81 2.61
C GLY A 36 -8.14 -16.28 1.47
N LYS A 37 -9.44 -16.62 1.44
CA LYS A 37 -10.41 -16.05 0.50
C LYS A 37 -10.55 -14.54 0.68
N LEU A 38 -10.64 -14.06 1.92
CA LEU A 38 -10.71 -12.63 2.22
C LEU A 38 -9.47 -11.90 1.70
N VAL A 39 -8.28 -12.42 1.97
CA VAL A 39 -7.01 -11.88 1.44
C VAL A 39 -6.98 -11.91 -0.09
N GLY A 40 -7.45 -13.00 -0.71
CA GLY A 40 -7.55 -13.12 -2.16
C GLY A 40 -8.49 -12.08 -2.78
N VAL A 41 -9.66 -11.86 -2.18
CA VAL A 41 -10.63 -10.85 -2.63
C VAL A 41 -10.04 -9.44 -2.48
N LEU A 42 -9.33 -9.16 -1.38
CA LEU A 42 -8.64 -7.88 -1.18
C LEU A 42 -7.65 -7.59 -2.31
N TYR A 43 -6.68 -8.49 -2.54
CA TYR A 43 -5.68 -8.29 -3.60
C TYR A 43 -6.30 -8.29 -5.00
N GLY A 44 -7.32 -9.12 -5.24
CA GLY A 44 -8.07 -9.13 -6.49
C GLY A 44 -8.77 -7.79 -6.74
N THR A 45 -9.41 -7.22 -5.72
CA THR A 45 -10.09 -5.93 -5.82
C THR A 45 -9.10 -4.79 -6.04
N LEU A 46 -7.95 -4.79 -5.35
CA LEU A 46 -6.88 -3.82 -5.57
C LEU A 46 -6.32 -3.90 -7.00
N ALA A 47 -6.12 -5.11 -7.53
CA ALA A 47 -5.68 -5.29 -8.91
C ALA A 47 -6.70 -4.75 -9.92
N ILE A 48 -8.00 -5.05 -9.71
CA ILE A 48 -9.10 -4.52 -10.52
C ILE A 48 -9.13 -3.00 -10.44
N PHE A 49 -9.00 -2.41 -9.25
CA PHE A 49 -9.00 -0.96 -9.06
C PHE A 49 -7.86 -0.29 -9.84
N ILE A 50 -6.65 -0.86 -9.80
CA ILE A 50 -5.50 -0.36 -10.58
C ILE A 50 -5.79 -0.41 -12.08
N ILE A 51 -6.31 -1.53 -12.58
CA ILE A 51 -6.52 -1.75 -14.02
C ILE A 51 -7.73 -0.98 -14.56
N VAL A 52 -8.82 -0.89 -13.80
CA VAL A 52 -10.10 -0.34 -14.25
C VAL A 52 -10.25 1.15 -13.91
N VAL A 53 -9.58 1.64 -12.86
CA VAL A 53 -9.66 3.04 -12.43
C VAL A 53 -8.37 3.79 -12.78
N PHE A 54 -7.22 3.39 -12.22
CA PHE A 54 -5.99 4.15 -12.40
C PHE A 54 -5.47 4.13 -13.85
N VAL A 55 -5.48 2.99 -14.53
CA VAL A 55 -4.97 2.91 -15.91
C VAL A 55 -5.80 3.78 -16.87
N PRO A 56 -7.14 3.73 -16.91
CA PRO A 56 -7.93 4.62 -17.76
C PRO A 56 -7.72 6.11 -17.44
N ILE A 57 -7.64 6.49 -16.16
CA ILE A 57 -7.37 7.87 -15.76
C ILE A 57 -6.00 8.34 -16.29
N MET A 58 -4.97 7.50 -16.17
CA MET A 58 -3.64 7.78 -16.72
C MET A 58 -3.67 7.94 -18.24
N LEU A 59 -4.41 7.08 -18.95
CA LEU A 59 -4.54 7.15 -20.41
C LEU A 59 -5.28 8.43 -20.86
N ILE A 60 -6.38 8.78 -20.21
CA ILE A 60 -7.15 10.02 -20.48
C ILE A 60 -6.27 11.25 -20.22
N SER A 61 -5.49 11.22 -19.14
CA SER A 61 -4.55 12.28 -18.77
C SER A 61 -3.27 12.29 -19.60
N ARG A 62 -3.13 11.38 -20.59
CA ARG A 62 -1.94 11.20 -21.45
C ARG A 62 -0.64 10.97 -20.68
N VAL A 63 -0.72 10.34 -19.51
CA VAL A 63 0.45 9.94 -18.73
C VAL A 63 1.08 8.70 -19.39
N PRO A 64 2.41 8.68 -19.62
CA PRO A 64 3.08 7.52 -20.22
C PRO A 64 3.13 6.36 -19.22
N VAL A 65 2.10 5.50 -19.24
CA VAL A 65 1.87 4.41 -18.28
C VAL A 65 3.12 3.56 -18.04
N LYS A 66 3.77 3.08 -19.12
CA LYS A 66 5.01 2.28 -19.01
C LYS A 66 6.14 3.04 -18.28
N LYS A 67 6.36 4.30 -18.64
CA LYS A 67 7.41 5.13 -18.02
C LYS A 67 7.08 5.41 -16.56
N PHE A 68 5.80 5.67 -16.24
CA PHE A 68 5.34 5.87 -14.87
C PHE A 68 5.66 4.64 -14.01
N PHE A 69 5.17 3.46 -14.40
CA PHE A 69 5.39 2.22 -13.64
C PHE A 69 6.88 1.89 -13.46
N LEU A 70 7.70 2.01 -14.51
CA LEU A 70 9.15 1.77 -14.41
C LEU A 70 9.84 2.76 -13.46
N THR A 71 9.36 3.99 -13.42
CA THR A 71 9.92 5.07 -12.59
C THR A 71 9.53 4.90 -11.12
N THR A 72 8.29 4.49 -10.85
CA THR A 72 7.72 4.37 -9.50
C THR A 72 7.81 2.96 -8.92
N TRP A 73 8.37 1.99 -9.64
CA TRP A 73 8.54 0.62 -9.16
C TRP A 73 9.30 0.53 -7.83
N GLN A 74 10.39 1.31 -7.69
CA GLN A 74 11.20 1.33 -6.46
C GLN A 74 10.42 1.80 -5.22
N PRO A 75 9.75 2.98 -5.23
CA PRO A 75 8.94 3.39 -4.08
C PRO A 75 7.75 2.45 -3.82
N PHE A 76 7.13 1.86 -4.84
CA PHE A 76 6.09 0.84 -4.63
C PHE A 76 6.62 -0.40 -3.89
N LEU A 77 7.78 -0.92 -4.31
CA LEU A 77 8.42 -2.05 -3.63
C LEU A 77 8.78 -1.72 -2.19
N LEU A 78 9.25 -0.50 -1.95
CA LEU A 78 9.61 -0.04 -0.61
C LEU A 78 8.36 0.03 0.29
N ALA A 79 7.28 0.67 -0.17
CA ALA A 79 6.03 0.76 0.58
C ALA A 79 5.43 -0.62 0.88
N PHE A 80 5.51 -1.55 -0.08
CA PHE A 80 5.03 -2.91 0.07
C PHE A 80 5.84 -3.70 1.10
N THR A 81 7.16 -3.60 1.05
CA THR A 81 8.05 -4.37 1.95
C THR A 81 8.07 -3.82 3.38
N THR A 82 7.97 -2.49 3.55
CA THR A 82 7.95 -1.87 4.87
C THR A 82 6.55 -1.74 5.47
N ALA A 83 5.51 -2.05 4.68
CA ALA A 83 4.11 -1.82 5.02
C ALA A 83 3.84 -0.37 5.51
N SER A 84 4.57 0.61 4.96
CA SER A 84 4.49 2.02 5.35
C SER A 84 4.67 2.96 4.17
N SER A 85 3.64 3.79 3.93
CA SER A 85 3.68 4.86 2.93
C SER A 85 4.67 5.97 3.29
N GLU A 86 4.94 6.20 4.59
CA GLU A 86 5.90 7.20 5.06
C GLU A 86 7.32 6.88 4.59
N SER A 87 7.70 5.61 4.65
CA SER A 87 9.03 5.15 4.27
C SER A 87 9.30 5.34 2.77
N ALA A 88 8.26 5.24 1.94
CA ALA A 88 8.36 5.39 0.49
C ALA A 88 8.22 6.84 0.00
N LEU A 89 7.69 7.74 0.84
CA LEU A 89 7.35 9.12 0.49
C LEU A 89 8.54 9.91 -0.11
N PRO A 90 9.75 9.95 0.50
CA PRO A 90 10.86 10.72 -0.05
C PRO A 90 11.30 10.18 -1.41
N LYS A 91 11.29 8.85 -1.57
CA LYS A 91 11.72 8.21 -2.81
C LYS A 91 10.71 8.42 -3.95
N ALA A 92 9.41 8.44 -3.62
CA ALA A 92 8.35 8.76 -4.57
C ALA A 92 8.50 10.20 -5.09
N MET A 93 8.73 11.16 -4.21
CA MET A 93 8.95 12.57 -4.59
C MET A 93 10.17 12.73 -5.50
N GLU A 94 11.31 12.12 -5.13
CA GLU A 94 12.54 12.14 -5.95
C GLU A 94 12.30 11.57 -7.36
N CYS A 95 11.61 10.43 -7.47
CA CYS A 95 11.33 9.81 -8.77
C CYS A 95 10.42 10.70 -9.64
N LEU A 96 9.40 11.34 -9.04
CA LEU A 96 8.46 12.19 -9.77
C LEU A 96 9.09 13.53 -10.20
N GLU A 97 9.91 14.14 -9.34
CA GLU A 97 10.63 15.37 -9.69
C GLU A 97 11.71 15.11 -10.76
N HIS A 98 12.61 14.16 -10.51
CA HIS A 98 13.83 14.02 -11.31
C HIS A 98 13.68 13.11 -12.54
N LYS A 99 12.90 12.02 -12.45
CA LYS A 99 12.77 11.05 -13.55
C LYS A 99 11.54 11.30 -14.43
N MET A 100 10.48 11.89 -13.86
CA MET A 100 9.28 12.29 -14.59
C MET A 100 9.25 13.77 -14.98
N GLY A 101 10.12 14.61 -14.38
CA GLY A 101 10.22 16.04 -14.72
C GLY A 101 9.05 16.88 -14.21
N ILE A 102 8.34 16.41 -13.17
CA ILE A 102 7.20 17.13 -12.61
C ILE A 102 7.71 18.30 -11.77
N PRO A 103 7.17 19.52 -11.92
CA PRO A 103 7.58 20.67 -11.13
C PRO A 103 7.53 20.41 -9.62
N LYS A 104 8.60 20.76 -8.89
CA LYS A 104 8.71 20.57 -7.44
C LYS A 104 7.53 21.14 -6.65
N LYS A 105 6.99 22.28 -7.10
CA LYS A 105 5.82 22.92 -6.48
C LYS A 105 4.58 22.02 -6.50
N ILE A 106 4.40 21.23 -7.56
CA ILE A 106 3.27 20.30 -7.69
C ILE A 106 3.54 19.07 -6.82
N VAL A 107 4.72 18.48 -6.92
CA VAL A 107 5.09 17.28 -6.15
C VAL A 107 5.03 17.56 -4.64
N GLY A 108 5.61 18.67 -4.19
CA GLY A 108 5.66 19.08 -2.79
C GLY A 108 4.31 19.42 -2.16
N PHE A 109 3.25 19.58 -2.96
CA PHE A 109 1.88 19.77 -2.45
C PHE A 109 1.04 18.51 -2.61
N VAL A 110 0.98 17.94 -3.82
CA VAL A 110 0.06 16.84 -4.14
C VAL A 110 0.45 15.54 -3.45
N ILE A 111 1.75 15.21 -3.38
CA ILE A 111 2.20 13.94 -2.80
C ILE A 111 2.00 13.89 -1.27
N PRO A 112 2.39 14.93 -0.49
CA PRO A 112 2.10 14.94 0.95
C PRO A 112 0.61 14.99 1.28
N THR A 113 -0.17 15.73 0.49
CA THR A 113 -1.63 15.77 0.65
C THR A 113 -2.25 14.40 0.38
N GLY A 114 -1.85 13.75 -0.71
CA GLY A 114 -2.29 12.39 -1.04
C GLY A 114 -1.94 11.38 0.05
N TYR A 115 -0.72 11.43 0.60
CA TYR A 115 -0.31 10.55 1.70
C TYR A 115 -1.25 10.63 2.92
N SER A 116 -1.74 11.83 3.26
CA SER A 116 -2.62 12.02 4.42
C SER A 116 -4.10 11.75 4.13
N PHE A 117 -4.57 12.01 2.90
CA PHE A 117 -6.00 12.04 2.58
C PHE A 117 -6.45 10.94 1.62
N ASN A 118 -5.54 10.30 0.88
CA ASN A 118 -5.86 9.19 0.00
C ASN A 118 -5.42 7.87 0.65
N LEU A 119 -6.41 7.16 1.20
CA LEU A 119 -6.27 5.86 1.86
C LEU A 119 -7.05 4.77 1.11
N ASP A 120 -7.10 4.84 -0.23
CA ASP A 120 -7.96 3.98 -1.07
C ASP A 120 -7.74 2.47 -0.88
N GLY A 121 -6.57 2.07 -0.37
CA GLY A 121 -6.19 0.67 -0.14
C GLY A 121 -6.19 0.21 1.33
N THR A 122 -6.65 1.04 2.27
CA THR A 122 -6.80 0.66 3.70
C THR A 122 -8.07 -0.16 3.89
#